data_AF-A0A7X7IRW5-F1
#
_entry.id   AF-A0A7X7IRW5-F1
#
_cell.length_a   1.000
_cell.length_b   1.000
_cell.length_c   1.000
_cell.angle_alpha   90.00
_cell.angle_beta   90.00
_cell.angle_gamma   90.00
#
_symmetry.space_group_name_H-M   'P 1'
#
loop_
_entity.id
_entity.type
_entity.pdbx_description
1 polymer ?
#
loop_
_entity_poly.entity_id
_entity_poly.type
_entity_poly.pdbx_seq_one_letter_code
_entity_poly.pdbx_strand_id
1 'polypeptide(L)'
;MKNMTRRKQLKLDKKKRKKKEELREANRTTDLVYSGTKYRKAQYVPIFVATETAILEVFVMSKRHVTDDDAYNAIITLIERLRAGGLSPIVDSSREEPQEALDSEEFMVWNIVRHWKHLFEQRGPVSRDVLVGVLRTTLHSITVWGSPSPASRGYLGFLEGSSPISAAARSQRE
;
A
#
# COMPACT_ATOMS: atom_id res chain seq x y z
N MET A 1 -24.35 29.58 -10.01
CA MET A 1 -24.11 28.17 -10.45
C MET A 1 -23.01 27.41 -9.69
N LYS A 2 -22.22 28.02 -8.78
CA LYS A 2 -21.12 27.35 -8.02
C LYS A 2 -21.57 26.32 -6.95
N ASN A 3 -22.81 26.41 -6.44
CA ASN A 3 -23.29 25.55 -5.33
C ASN A 3 -23.65 24.12 -5.75
N MET A 4 -23.93 23.88 -7.03
CA MET A 4 -24.34 22.57 -7.53
C MET A 4 -23.15 21.60 -7.63
N THR A 5 -21.96 22.10 -8.00
CA THR A 5 -20.72 21.33 -8.13
C THR A 5 -20.22 20.84 -6.77
N ARG A 6 -20.25 21.71 -5.74
CA ARG A 6 -19.81 21.38 -4.37
C ARG A 6 -20.67 20.29 -3.71
N ARG A 7 -22.00 20.30 -3.97
CA ARG A 7 -22.93 19.26 -3.50
C ARG A 7 -22.72 17.93 -4.23
N LYS A 8 -22.34 17.94 -5.51
CA LYS A 8 -21.97 16.72 -6.26
C LYS A 8 -20.65 16.14 -5.76
N GLN A 9 -19.63 16.97 -5.51
CA GLN A 9 -18.35 16.55 -4.90
C GLN A 9 -18.57 15.88 -3.53
N LEU A 10 -19.31 16.53 -2.63
CA LEU A 10 -19.61 16.01 -1.29
C LEU A 10 -20.37 14.68 -1.31
N LYS A 11 -21.23 14.45 -2.30
CA LYS A 11 -21.94 13.16 -2.45
C LYS A 11 -21.00 12.05 -2.95
N LEU A 12 -20.07 12.37 -3.85
CA LEU A 12 -19.04 11.44 -4.32
C LEU A 12 -18.09 11.06 -3.20
N ASP A 13 -17.64 12.02 -2.39
CA ASP A 13 -16.74 11.75 -1.26
C ASP A 13 -17.41 10.91 -0.17
N LYS A 14 -18.69 11.17 0.13
CA LYS A 14 -19.48 10.33 1.04
C LYS A 14 -19.65 8.91 0.51
N LYS A 15 -19.89 8.74 -0.80
CA LYS A 15 -20.00 7.43 -1.44
C LYS A 15 -18.67 6.68 -1.42
N LYS A 16 -17.55 7.37 -1.68
CA LYS A 16 -16.20 6.81 -1.55
C LYS A 16 -15.92 6.37 -0.11
N ARG A 17 -16.20 7.22 0.88
CA ARG A 17 -16.05 6.88 2.32
C ARG A 17 -16.89 5.66 2.73
N LYS A 18 -18.18 5.63 2.35
CA LYS A 18 -19.06 4.50 2.67
C LYS A 18 -18.56 3.20 2.04
N LYS A 19 -18.16 3.25 0.76
CA LYS A 19 -17.58 2.09 0.07
C LYS A 19 -16.27 1.64 0.75
N LYS A 20 -15.42 2.58 1.19
CA LYS A 20 -14.18 2.30 1.95
C LYS A 20 -14.48 1.61 3.29
N GLU A 21 -15.53 2.03 4.00
CA GLU A 21 -15.92 1.46 5.28
C GLU A 21 -16.55 0.06 5.14
N GLU A 22 -17.46 -0.13 4.18
CA GLU A 22 -17.98 -1.45 3.81
C GLU A 22 -16.85 -2.39 3.39
N LEU A 23 -15.79 -1.87 2.75
CA LEU A 23 -14.62 -2.66 2.39
C LEU A 23 -13.73 -3.00 3.58
N ARG A 24 -13.54 -2.07 4.53
CA ARG A 24 -12.84 -2.36 5.80
C ARG A 24 -13.54 -3.52 6.51
N GLU A 25 -14.86 -3.54 6.49
CA GLU A 25 -15.67 -4.59 7.10
C GLU A 25 -15.60 -5.91 6.32
N ALA A 26 -15.75 -5.89 5.00
CA ALA A 26 -15.60 -7.09 4.16
C ALA A 26 -14.19 -7.69 4.18
N ASN A 27 -13.16 -6.83 4.25
CA ASN A 27 -11.78 -7.26 4.44
C ASN A 27 -11.56 -7.81 5.85
N ARG A 28 -12.18 -7.28 6.92
CA ARG A 28 -12.13 -7.92 8.25
C ARG A 28 -12.70 -9.33 8.23
N THR A 29 -13.80 -9.57 7.51
CA THR A 29 -14.43 -10.90 7.42
C THR A 29 -13.61 -11.87 6.57
N THR A 30 -12.99 -11.41 5.48
CA THR A 30 -12.08 -12.24 4.66
C THR A 30 -10.65 -12.33 5.19
N ASP A 31 -10.26 -11.44 6.11
CA ASP A 31 -8.98 -11.50 6.83
C ASP A 31 -8.88 -12.79 7.61
N LEU A 32 -9.97 -13.30 8.20
CA LEU A 32 -9.95 -14.56 8.96
C LEU A 32 -9.47 -15.78 8.16
N VAL A 33 -9.61 -15.77 6.82
CA VAL A 33 -9.18 -16.88 5.95
C VAL A 33 -7.70 -16.78 5.56
N TYR A 34 -7.10 -15.59 5.65
CA TYR A 34 -5.75 -15.29 5.16
C TYR A 34 -4.82 -14.59 6.17
N SER A 35 -5.30 -14.32 7.39
CA SER A 35 -4.57 -13.78 8.53
C SER A 35 -3.62 -14.80 9.17
N GLY A 36 -3.67 -16.04 8.71
CA GLY A 36 -2.75 -17.09 9.13
C GLY A 36 -1.34 -16.84 8.61
N THR A 37 -0.36 -17.27 9.38
CA THR A 37 1.09 -17.35 9.09
C THR A 37 1.49 -17.96 7.73
N LYS A 38 0.52 -18.43 6.93
CA LYS A 38 0.68 -19.02 5.59
C LYS A 38 1.60 -18.21 4.67
N TYR A 39 1.49 -16.88 4.68
CA TYR A 39 2.33 -16.00 3.85
C TYR A 39 3.49 -15.37 4.63
N ARG A 40 3.60 -15.57 5.94
CA ARG A 40 4.78 -15.20 6.74
C ARG A 40 5.87 -16.27 6.61
N LYS A 41 6.32 -16.53 5.38
CA LYS A 41 7.37 -17.51 5.06
C LYS A 41 8.60 -16.81 4.50
N ALA A 42 9.78 -17.36 4.78
CA ALA A 42 11.07 -16.82 4.32
C ALA A 42 11.10 -16.56 2.80
N GLN A 43 10.51 -17.45 2.00
CA GLN A 43 10.45 -17.32 0.54
C GLN A 43 9.70 -16.08 0.04
N TYR A 44 8.80 -15.50 0.85
CA TYR A 44 8.02 -14.31 0.48
C TYR A 44 8.59 -13.01 1.05
N VAL A 45 9.61 -13.10 1.90
CA VAL A 45 10.30 -11.92 2.48
C VAL A 45 10.72 -10.90 1.42
N PRO A 46 11.27 -11.29 0.25
CA PRO A 46 11.63 -10.30 -0.77
C PRO A 46 10.45 -9.46 -1.27
N ILE A 47 9.25 -10.05 -1.35
CA ILE A 47 8.04 -9.35 -1.79
C ILE A 47 7.55 -8.39 -0.71
N PHE A 48 7.61 -8.80 0.57
CA PHE A 48 7.33 -7.90 1.69
C PHE A 48 8.27 -6.70 1.68
N VAL A 49 9.58 -6.94 1.62
CA VAL A 49 10.59 -5.88 1.61
C VAL A 49 10.40 -4.94 0.43
N ALA A 50 10.14 -5.46 -0.77
CA ALA A 50 9.86 -4.62 -1.95
C ALA A 50 8.60 -3.76 -1.75
N THR A 51 7.55 -4.32 -1.16
CA THR A 51 6.29 -3.59 -0.86
C THR A 51 6.51 -2.51 0.19
N GLU A 52 7.18 -2.84 1.30
CA GLU A 52 7.45 -1.91 2.41
C GLU A 52 8.40 -0.79 2.00
N THR A 53 9.41 -1.12 1.18
CA THR A 53 10.34 -0.13 0.60
C THR A 53 9.57 0.86 -0.27
N ALA A 54 8.71 0.38 -1.17
CA ALA A 54 7.91 1.24 -2.02
C ALA A 54 6.98 2.17 -1.23
N ILE A 55 6.37 1.68 -0.15
CA ILE A 55 5.53 2.49 0.75
C ILE A 55 6.38 3.56 1.47
N LEU A 56 7.52 3.16 2.01
CA LEU A 56 8.42 4.07 2.74
C LEU A 56 8.98 5.17 1.84
N GLU A 57 9.34 4.85 0.60
CA GLU A 57 9.80 5.85 -0.37
C GLU A 57 8.75 6.93 -0.59
N VAL A 58 7.48 6.56 -0.80
CA VAL A 58 6.39 7.53 -0.98
C VAL A 58 6.17 8.37 0.29
N PHE A 59 6.28 7.76 1.47
CA PHE A 59 6.22 8.50 2.74
C PHE A 59 7.35 9.53 2.86
N VAL A 60 8.58 9.17 2.50
CA VAL A 60 9.74 10.08 2.54
C VAL A 60 9.62 11.18 1.47
N MET A 61 9.28 10.82 0.23
CA MET A 61 9.12 11.75 -0.90
C MET A 61 8.01 12.77 -0.65
N SER A 62 6.92 12.35 -0.02
CA SER A 62 5.82 13.24 0.38
C SER A 62 6.15 14.12 1.58
N LYS A 63 7.41 14.16 2.05
CA LYS A 63 7.82 14.85 3.28
C LYS A 63 7.00 14.43 4.50
N ARG A 64 6.63 13.15 4.58
CA ARG A 64 5.86 12.53 5.68
C ARG A 64 4.41 13.02 5.79
N HIS A 65 3.80 13.47 4.70
CA HIS A 65 2.39 13.86 4.69
C HIS A 65 1.43 12.69 4.42
N VAL A 66 1.93 11.61 3.83
CA VAL A 66 1.16 10.37 3.63
C VAL A 66 0.96 9.66 4.96
N THR A 67 -0.23 9.10 5.16
CA THR A 67 -0.68 8.49 6.41
C THR A 67 -0.79 6.98 6.31
N ASP A 68 -0.91 6.30 7.46
CA ASP A 68 -1.20 4.86 7.52
C ASP A 68 -2.52 4.53 6.77
N ASP A 69 -3.49 5.44 6.78
CA ASP A 69 -4.76 5.32 6.04
C ASP A 69 -4.53 5.34 4.51
N ASP A 70 -3.61 6.18 4.02
CA ASP A 70 -3.25 6.22 2.60
C ASP A 70 -2.57 4.91 2.18
N ALA A 71 -1.63 4.41 2.99
CA ALA A 71 -0.97 3.13 2.74
C ALA A 71 -1.96 1.95 2.77
N TYR A 72 -2.88 1.96 3.74
CA TYR A 72 -3.95 0.98 3.83
C TYR A 72 -4.83 0.99 2.57
N ASN A 73 -5.24 2.16 2.11
CA ASN A 73 -6.09 2.28 0.92
C ASN A 73 -5.35 1.87 -0.35
N ALA A 74 -4.07 2.22 -0.50
CA ALA A 74 -3.26 1.82 -1.65
C ALA A 74 -3.16 0.29 -1.76
N ILE A 75 -2.91 -0.40 -0.65
CA ILE A 75 -2.85 -1.86 -0.63
C ILE A 75 -4.21 -2.48 -0.97
N ILE A 76 -5.32 -1.92 -0.46
CA ILE A 76 -6.67 -2.35 -0.84
C ILE A 76 -6.87 -2.22 -2.35
N THR A 77 -6.56 -1.04 -2.91
CA THR A 77 -6.70 -0.77 -4.34
C THR A 77 -5.87 -1.75 -5.17
N LEU A 78 -4.67 -2.09 -4.74
CA LEU A 78 -3.82 -3.08 -5.40
C LEU A 78 -4.42 -4.50 -5.34
N ILE A 79 -4.97 -4.92 -4.19
CA ILE A 79 -5.67 -6.21 -4.05
C ILE A 79 -6.88 -6.29 -4.99
N GLU A 80 -7.68 -5.23 -5.07
CA GLU A 80 -8.86 -5.17 -5.96
C GLU A 80 -8.44 -5.35 -7.42
N ARG A 81 -7.40 -4.63 -7.85
CA ARG A 81 -6.89 -4.70 -9.23
C ARG A 81 -6.33 -6.08 -9.58
N LEU A 82 -5.60 -6.70 -8.65
CA LEU A 82 -5.12 -8.07 -8.82
C LEU A 82 -6.28 -9.05 -8.98
N ARG A 83 -7.30 -8.97 -8.11
CA ARG A 83 -8.49 -9.84 -8.16
C ARG A 83 -9.32 -9.66 -9.43
N ALA A 84 -9.47 -8.43 -9.89
CA ALA A 84 -10.16 -8.12 -11.14
C ALA A 84 -9.43 -8.62 -12.40
N GLY A 85 -8.18 -9.08 -12.26
CA GLY A 85 -7.34 -9.51 -13.38
C GLY A 85 -6.77 -8.34 -14.21
N GLY A 86 -7.05 -7.10 -13.82
CA GLY A 86 -6.56 -5.89 -14.49
C GLY A 86 -5.07 -5.61 -14.29
N LEU A 87 -4.47 -6.22 -13.26
CA LEU A 87 -3.02 -6.27 -13.10
C LEU A 87 -2.54 -7.69 -13.41
N SER A 88 -2.01 -7.89 -14.61
CA SER A 88 -0.96 -8.89 -14.74
C SER A 88 0.30 -8.27 -14.12
N PRO A 89 0.96 -8.92 -13.15
CA PRO A 89 2.18 -8.39 -12.50
C PRO A 89 3.32 -8.06 -13.48
N ILE A 90 3.15 -8.39 -14.75
CA ILE A 90 4.12 -8.29 -15.84
C ILE A 90 3.69 -7.25 -16.91
N VAL A 91 2.41 -6.87 -17.03
CA VAL A 91 1.90 -6.25 -18.29
C VAL A 91 1.77 -4.73 -18.27
N ASP A 92 1.74 -4.04 -17.13
CA ASP A 92 1.71 -2.56 -17.14
C ASP A 92 3.12 -1.95 -17.18
N SER A 93 3.97 -2.53 -18.02
CA SER A 93 5.38 -2.17 -18.20
C SER A 93 5.60 -0.91 -19.06
N SER A 94 4.53 -0.31 -19.57
CA SER A 94 4.58 0.90 -20.42
C SER A 94 4.10 2.16 -19.72
N ARG A 95 3.67 2.09 -18.46
CA ARG A 95 3.32 3.29 -17.70
C ARG A 95 4.62 3.95 -17.22
N GLU A 96 5.11 4.89 -18.03
CA GLU A 96 6.11 5.88 -17.62
C GLU A 96 5.73 6.47 -16.25
N GLU A 97 6.72 7.00 -15.54
CA GLU A 97 6.44 7.77 -14.32
C GLU A 97 5.30 8.75 -14.61
N PRO A 98 4.24 8.76 -13.79
CA PRO A 98 3.05 9.55 -14.07
C PRO A 98 3.42 11.01 -14.37
N GLN A 99 3.19 11.46 -15.60
CA GLN A 99 3.47 12.84 -16.00
C GLN A 99 2.54 13.84 -15.29
N GLU A 100 1.39 13.37 -14.80
CA GLU A 100 0.46 14.13 -13.98
C GLU A 100 0.61 13.78 -12.49
N ALA A 101 0.34 14.76 -11.63
CA ALA A 101 0.32 14.57 -10.19
C ALA A 101 -0.81 13.58 -9.82
N LEU A 102 -0.42 12.32 -9.59
CA LEU A 102 -1.30 11.33 -8.98
C LEU A 102 -1.63 11.73 -7.54
N ASP A 103 -2.80 11.28 -7.06
CA ASP A 103 -3.00 11.25 -5.62
C ASP A 103 -2.03 10.26 -4.95
N SER A 104 -1.81 10.44 -3.65
CA SER A 104 -0.85 9.65 -2.88
C SER A 104 -1.14 8.15 -2.90
N GLU A 105 -2.41 7.77 -3.00
CA GLU A 105 -2.87 6.38 -3.04
C GLU A 105 -2.44 5.73 -4.37
N GLU A 106 -2.74 6.38 -5.50
CA GLU A 106 -2.42 5.88 -6.83
C GLU A 106 -0.91 5.87 -7.11
N PHE A 107 -0.19 6.89 -6.63
CA PHE A 107 1.27 6.93 -6.73
C PHE A 107 1.92 5.78 -5.96
N MET A 108 1.39 5.45 -4.78
CA MET A 108 1.89 4.33 -4.00
C MET A 108 1.61 2.98 -4.66
N VAL A 109 0.42 2.80 -5.25
CA VAL A 109 0.10 1.61 -6.04
C VAL A 109 1.10 1.44 -7.19
N TRP A 110 1.35 2.50 -7.95
CA TRP A 110 2.34 2.49 -9.02
C TRP A 110 3.74 2.13 -8.50
N ASN A 111 4.18 2.74 -7.40
CA ASN A 111 5.52 2.49 -6.86
C ASN A 111 5.70 1.04 -6.38
N ILE A 112 4.69 0.45 -5.73
CA ILE A 112 4.73 -0.96 -5.32
C ILE A 112 4.88 -1.88 -6.54
N VAL A 113 4.10 -1.64 -7.59
CA VAL A 113 4.16 -2.44 -8.83
C VAL A 113 5.53 -2.30 -9.51
N ARG A 114 6.11 -1.09 -9.53
CA ARG A 114 7.46 -0.84 -10.04
C ARG A 114 8.52 -1.65 -9.29
N HIS A 115 8.49 -1.65 -7.95
CA HIS A 115 9.42 -2.44 -7.13
C HIS A 115 9.28 -3.94 -7.36
N TRP A 116 8.05 -4.44 -7.46
CA TRP A 116 7.80 -5.85 -7.78
C TRP A 116 8.29 -6.24 -9.16
N LYS A 117 8.16 -5.37 -10.16
CA LYS A 117 8.70 -5.62 -11.51
C LYS A 117 10.20 -5.88 -11.44
N HIS A 118 10.97 -4.99 -10.81
CA HIS A 118 12.41 -5.16 -10.66
C HIS A 118 12.77 -6.43 -9.88
N LEU A 119 12.00 -6.78 -8.86
CA LEU A 119 12.17 -8.04 -8.14
C LEU A 119 11.93 -9.26 -9.04
N PHE A 120 10.88 -9.24 -9.85
CA PHE A 120 10.50 -10.36 -10.71
C PHE A 120 11.36 -10.50 -11.96
N GLU A 121 11.97 -9.42 -12.44
CA GLU A 121 13.04 -9.47 -13.45
C GLU A 121 14.23 -10.32 -12.95
N GLN A 122 14.51 -10.30 -11.65
CA GLN A 122 15.64 -11.02 -11.06
C GLN A 122 15.27 -12.43 -10.55
N ARG A 123 14.05 -12.62 -10.05
CA ARG A 123 13.65 -13.84 -9.32
C ARG A 123 12.52 -14.64 -9.97
N GLY A 124 11.96 -14.12 -11.06
CA GLY A 124 10.76 -14.65 -11.70
C GLY A 124 9.47 -14.19 -11.01
N PRO A 125 8.33 -14.26 -11.72
CA PRO A 125 7.03 -13.85 -11.20
C PRO A 125 6.48 -14.88 -10.20
N VAL A 126 5.64 -14.40 -9.28
CA VAL A 126 4.83 -15.26 -8.39
C VAL A 126 3.36 -15.23 -8.79
N SER A 127 2.59 -16.20 -8.29
CA SER A 127 1.15 -16.25 -8.57
C SER A 127 0.41 -15.06 -7.94
N ARG A 128 -0.71 -14.69 -8.57
CA ARG A 128 -1.62 -13.65 -8.09
C ARG A 128 -2.09 -13.92 -6.66
N ASP A 129 -2.39 -15.17 -6.32
CA ASP A 129 -2.86 -15.54 -4.98
C ASP A 129 -1.79 -15.31 -3.92
N VAL A 130 -0.51 -15.53 -4.26
CA VAL A 130 0.61 -15.20 -3.38
C VAL A 130 0.69 -13.70 -3.16
N LEU A 131 0.59 -12.88 -4.23
CA LEU A 131 0.60 -11.42 -4.11
C LEU A 131 -0.54 -10.91 -3.23
N VAL A 132 -1.77 -11.39 -3.47
CA VAL A 132 -2.94 -11.04 -2.65
C VAL A 132 -2.74 -11.46 -1.19
N GLY A 133 -2.12 -12.62 -0.96
CA GLY A 133 -1.78 -13.11 0.38
C GLY A 133 -0.76 -12.24 1.12
N VAL A 134 0.32 -11.85 0.44
CA VAL A 134 1.34 -10.93 0.97
C VAL A 134 0.71 -9.58 1.33
N LEU A 135 -0.06 -8.98 0.41
CA LEU A 135 -0.71 -7.69 0.63
C LEU A 135 -1.68 -7.69 1.80
N ARG A 136 -2.46 -8.76 1.99
CA ARG A 136 -3.33 -8.92 3.17
C ARG A 136 -2.54 -9.02 4.47
N THR A 137 -1.40 -9.71 4.44
CA THR A 137 -0.50 -9.78 5.59
C THR A 137 0.08 -8.40 5.92
N THR A 138 0.39 -7.59 4.90
CA THR A 138 0.79 -6.19 5.07
C THR A 138 -0.35 -5.33 5.63
N LEU A 139 -1.59 -5.47 5.15
CA LEU A 139 -2.77 -4.78 5.72
C LEU A 139 -2.93 -5.09 7.21
N HIS A 140 -2.81 -6.37 7.59
CA HIS A 140 -2.87 -6.76 8.98
C HIS A 140 -1.75 -6.10 9.81
N SER A 141 -0.56 -5.93 9.24
CA SER A 141 0.53 -5.21 9.92
C SER A 141 0.17 -3.74 10.09
N ILE A 142 -0.37 -3.08 9.06
CA ILE A 142 -0.82 -1.68 9.15
C ILE A 142 -1.87 -1.50 10.25
N THR A 143 -2.84 -2.41 10.37
CA THR A 143 -3.89 -2.29 11.40
C THR A 143 -3.37 -2.52 12.82
N VAL A 144 -2.43 -3.45 12.99
CA VAL A 144 -1.77 -3.70 14.28
C VAL A 144 -0.95 -2.48 14.73
N TRP A 145 -0.16 -1.90 13.83
CA TRP A 145 0.73 -0.77 14.16
C TRP A 145 0.04 0.60 14.14
N GLY A 146 -1.04 0.76 13.39
CA GLY A 146 -1.83 1.99 13.27
C GLY A 146 -2.86 2.20 14.40
N SER A 147 -2.99 1.25 15.33
CA SER A 147 -3.86 1.43 16.50
C SER A 147 -3.28 2.49 17.46
N PRO A 148 -4.12 3.35 18.08
CA PRO A 148 -3.68 4.45 18.92
C PRO A 148 -3.20 3.94 20.30
N SER A 149 -2.04 3.32 20.32
CA SER A 149 -1.27 3.14 21.55
C SER A 149 -0.41 4.38 21.75
N PRO A 150 -0.32 4.96 22.95
CA PRO A 150 0.60 6.06 23.25
C PRO A 150 2.07 5.74 22.92
N ALA A 151 2.41 4.46 22.73
CA ALA A 151 3.75 3.98 22.38
C ALA A 151 3.92 3.59 20.90
N SER A 152 2.87 3.49 20.08
CA SER A 152 3.01 3.10 18.67
C SER A 152 3.27 4.32 17.79
N ARG A 153 4.38 4.31 17.03
CA ARG A 153 4.71 5.37 16.05
C ARG A 153 3.90 5.27 14.74
N GLY A 154 2.76 4.59 14.73
CA GLY A 154 2.07 4.21 13.50
C GLY A 154 2.88 3.22 12.65
N TYR A 155 2.27 2.67 11.61
CA TYR A 155 2.94 1.73 10.70
C TYR A 155 4.07 2.39 9.92
N LEU A 156 3.85 3.59 9.36
CA LEU A 156 4.88 4.31 8.61
C LEU A 156 6.07 4.71 9.48
N GLY A 157 5.84 5.09 10.74
CA GLY A 157 6.90 5.35 11.70
C GLY A 157 7.64 4.08 12.14
N PHE A 158 6.96 2.93 12.18
CA PHE A 158 7.60 1.63 12.35
C PHE A 158 8.51 1.29 11.17
N LEU A 159 8.03 1.41 9.92
CA LEU A 159 8.83 1.17 8.71
C LEU A 159 10.06 2.08 8.64
N GLU A 160 9.89 3.36 8.98
CA GLU A 160 11.00 4.30 9.05
C GLU A 160 11.98 3.94 10.19
N GLY A 161 11.51 3.36 11.29
CA GLY A 161 12.37 2.90 12.39
C GLY A 161 13.19 1.65 12.05
N SER A 162 12.63 0.75 11.24
CA SER A 162 13.22 -0.56 10.92
C SER A 162 14.02 -0.60 9.62
N SER A 163 13.84 0.39 8.74
CA SER A 163 14.52 0.43 7.43
C SER A 163 15.93 1.04 7.49
N PRO A 164 16.94 0.43 6.84
CA PRO A 164 18.28 1.01 6.71
C PRO A 164 18.30 2.33 5.89
N ILE A 165 17.30 2.57 5.03
CA ILE A 165 17.17 3.81 4.25
C ILE A 165 17.01 5.03 5.17
N SER A 166 16.31 4.85 6.28
CA SER A 166 16.10 5.89 7.30
C SER A 166 17.32 6.12 8.19
N ALA A 167 18.12 5.07 8.45
CA ALA A 167 19.39 5.22 9.17
C ALA A 167 20.36 6.12 8.39
N ALA A 168 20.43 5.98 7.07
CA ALA A 168 21.24 6.84 6.20
C ALA A 168 20.75 8.30 6.16
N ALA A 169 19.42 8.51 6.13
CA ALA A 169 18.83 9.86 6.12
C ALA A 169 19.00 10.62 7.45
N ARG A 170 19.15 9.93 8.58
CA ARG A 170 19.46 10.54 9.89
C ARG A 170 20.92 10.97 9.99
N SER A 171 21.84 10.23 9.39
CA SER A 171 23.28 10.54 9.39
C SER A 171 23.66 11.77 8.56
N GLN A 172 22.77 12.31 7.72
CA GLN A 172 23.03 13.51 6.92
C GLN A 172 22.42 14.79 7.53
N ARG A 173 21.93 14.73 8.78
CA ARG A 173 21.40 15.88 9.52
C ARG A 173 22.21 16.25 10.76
N GLU A 174 23.35 15.60 10.96
CA GLU A 174 24.39 15.93 11.94
C GLU A 174 25.60 16.53 11.22
#